data_AF-A0A0M0JHC1-F1
#
_entry.id   AF-A0A0M0JHC1-F1
#
_cell.length_a   1.000
_cell.length_b   1.000
_cell.length_c   1.000
_cell.angle_alpha   90.00
_cell.angle_beta   90.00
_cell.angle_gamma   90.00
#
_symmetry.space_group_name_H-M   'P 1'
#
loop_
_entity.id
_entity.type
_entity.pdbx_description
1 polymer ?
#
loop_
_entity_poly.entity_id
_entity_poly.type
_entity_poly.pdbx_seq_one_letter_code
_entity_poly.pdbx_strand_id
1 'polypeptide(L)'
;MLSLVYRSSALLGILVGASFALSPIDPIGIFDEEGAVSTLMRQICGVYLAFVLAPIETILYHAVQRGALSEPPVRALNAVVGFSDLLLIVDGRVQVDSSTARFTALQQDEPSSSLLALVGATGDVARSETNTNAAFAVGLGVALLYLWQALFASSESDTSRT
;
A
#
# COMPACT_ATOMS: atom_id res chain seq x y z
N MET A 1 19.74 7.54 8.38
CA MET A 1 18.33 7.83 8.03
C MET A 1 17.70 6.70 7.21
N LEU A 2 18.28 6.30 6.07
CA LEU A 2 17.77 5.21 5.21
C LEU A 2 17.54 3.88 5.94
N SER A 3 18.47 3.46 6.80
CA SER A 3 18.31 2.25 7.58
C SER A 3 17.10 2.29 8.53
N LEU A 4 16.76 3.46 9.08
CA LEU A 4 15.54 3.60 9.89
C LEU A 4 14.30 3.44 9.02
N VAL A 5 14.31 3.99 7.80
CA VAL A 5 13.20 3.86 6.85
C VAL A 5 12.93 2.39 6.55
N TYR A 6 13.90 1.63 6.05
CA TYR A 6 13.66 0.22 5.68
C TYR A 6 13.24 -0.65 6.87
N ARG A 7 13.82 -0.41 8.06
CA ARG A 7 13.42 -1.14 9.27
C ARG A 7 11.98 -0.83 9.67
N SER A 8 11.61 0.44 9.64
CA SER A 8 10.24 0.88 9.95
C SER A 8 9.26 0.37 8.90
N SER A 9 9.62 0.40 7.62
CA SER A 9 8.78 -0.16 6.56
C SER A 9 8.55 -1.65 6.77
N ALA A 10 9.60 -2.43 7.09
CA ALA A 10 9.44 -3.87 7.34
C ALA A 10 8.48 -4.17 8.50
N LEU A 11 8.58 -3.41 9.59
CA LEU A 11 7.67 -3.54 10.73
C LEU A 11 6.23 -3.14 10.35
N LEU A 12 6.07 -2.07 9.58
CA LEU A 12 4.77 -1.62 9.08
C LEU A 12 4.17 -2.63 8.09
N GLY A 13 4.96 -3.23 7.20
CA GLY A 13 4.52 -4.27 6.27
C GLY A 13 3.98 -5.50 7.00
N ILE A 14 4.60 -5.90 8.10
CA ILE A 14 4.08 -6.97 8.96
C ILE A 14 2.77 -6.56 9.62
N LEU A 15 2.70 -5.37 10.23
CA LEU A 15 1.52 -4.92 10.98
C LEU A 15 0.31 -4.66 10.07
N VAL A 16 0.52 -3.95 8.96
CA VAL A 16 -0.51 -3.67 7.95
C VAL A 16 -0.89 -4.96 7.23
N GLY A 17 0.09 -5.78 6.83
CA GLY A 17 -0.16 -7.06 6.19
C GLY A 17 -0.97 -8.01 7.07
N ALA A 18 -0.63 -8.13 8.36
CA ALA A 18 -1.42 -8.90 9.32
C ALA A 18 -2.84 -8.34 9.49
N SER A 19 -2.99 -7.01 9.51
CA SER A 19 -4.32 -6.39 9.56
C SER A 19 -5.16 -6.75 8.33
N PHE A 20 -4.59 -6.75 7.13
CA PHE A 20 -5.29 -7.13 5.91
C PHE A 20 -5.55 -8.64 5.83
N ALA A 21 -4.63 -9.49 6.30
CA ALA A 21 -4.78 -10.93 6.27
C ALA A 21 -5.80 -11.45 7.29
N LEU A 22 -5.88 -10.79 8.46
CA LEU A 22 -6.65 -11.28 9.60
C LEU A 22 -7.92 -10.48 9.89
N SER A 23 -8.08 -9.28 9.32
CA SER A 23 -9.27 -8.48 9.59
C SER A 23 -10.52 -9.18 9.04
N PRO A 24 -11.62 -9.22 9.81
CA PRO A 24 -12.91 -9.69 9.31
C PRO A 24 -13.62 -8.65 8.42
N ILE A 25 -13.13 -7.41 8.39
CA ILE A 25 -13.70 -6.27 7.65
C ILE A 25 -12.61 -5.65 6.77
N ASP A 26 -12.96 -5.11 5.61
CA ASP A 26 -12.02 -4.35 4.77
C ASP A 26 -11.54 -3.09 5.55
N PRO A 27 -10.25 -2.98 5.91
CA PRO A 27 -9.73 -1.83 6.65
C PRO A 27 -9.72 -0.52 5.84
N ILE A 28 -9.98 -0.59 4.52
CA ILE A 28 -10.06 0.59 3.63
C ILE A 28 -11.43 0.72 2.94
N GLY A 29 -12.31 -0.28 3.11
CA GLY A 29 -13.58 -0.39 2.38
C GLY A 29 -14.70 0.45 2.98
N ILE A 30 -15.51 1.03 2.10
CA ILE A 30 -16.67 1.90 2.44
C ILE A 30 -17.95 1.06 2.70
N PHE A 31 -17.93 -0.27 2.50
CA PHE A 31 -19.13 -1.11 2.52
C PHE A 31 -18.95 -2.38 3.33
N ASP A 32 -19.96 -2.71 4.15
CA ASP A 32 -19.97 -3.84 5.08
C ASP A 32 -20.03 -5.23 4.41
N GLU A 33 -20.48 -5.32 3.15
CA GLU A 33 -20.52 -6.60 2.42
C GLU A 33 -19.30 -6.76 1.53
N GLU A 34 -18.19 -7.16 2.15
CA GLU A 34 -17.04 -7.67 1.41
C GLU A 34 -17.43 -9.04 0.81
N GLY A 35 -17.60 -9.10 -0.51
CA GLY A 35 -17.84 -10.37 -1.21
C GLY A 35 -16.67 -11.35 -1.03
N ALA A 36 -16.92 -12.65 -1.18
CA ALA A 36 -15.89 -13.68 -0.96
C ALA A 36 -14.61 -13.47 -1.79
N VAL A 37 -14.73 -12.91 -3.00
CA VAL A 37 -13.58 -12.59 -3.87
C VAL A 37 -12.78 -11.40 -3.34
N SER A 38 -13.43 -10.32 -2.88
CA SER A 38 -12.74 -9.16 -2.29
C SER A 38 -12.05 -9.53 -0.99
N THR A 39 -12.69 -10.34 -0.12
CA THR A 39 -12.06 -10.86 1.10
C THR A 39 -10.84 -11.70 0.78
N LEU A 40 -10.93 -12.59 -0.21
CA LEU A 40 -9.79 -13.41 -0.65
C LEU A 40 -8.64 -12.53 -1.17
N MET A 41 -8.94 -11.53 -2.00
CA MET A 41 -7.91 -10.62 -2.54
C MET A 41 -7.26 -9.77 -1.45
N ARG A 42 -8.04 -9.25 -0.50
CA ARG A 42 -7.51 -8.53 0.66
C ARG A 42 -6.59 -9.42 1.50
N GLN A 43 -6.99 -10.66 1.76
CA GLN A 43 -6.17 -11.63 2.49
C GLN A 43 -4.87 -11.94 1.75
N ILE A 44 -4.92 -12.11 0.43
CA ILE A 44 -3.73 -12.30 -0.42
C ILE A 44 -2.81 -11.08 -0.35
N CYS A 45 -3.35 -9.86 -0.43
CA CYS A 45 -2.58 -8.63 -0.25
C CYS A 45 -1.93 -8.57 1.12
N GLY A 46 -2.65 -8.93 2.19
CA GLY A 46 -2.11 -8.99 3.54
C GLY A 46 -0.95 -9.98 3.68
N VAL A 47 -1.10 -11.17 3.09
CA VAL A 47 -0.04 -12.18 3.03
C VAL A 47 1.17 -11.68 2.24
N TYR A 48 0.95 -11.03 1.10
CA TYR A 48 2.02 -10.42 0.30
C TYR A 48 2.81 -9.37 1.10
N LEU A 49 2.12 -8.44 1.77
CA LEU A 49 2.77 -7.39 2.56
C LEU A 49 3.62 -7.98 3.70
N ALA A 50 3.09 -8.95 4.44
CA ALA A 50 3.77 -9.52 5.59
C ALA A 50 4.90 -10.51 5.22
N PHE A 51 4.71 -11.33 4.17
CA PHE A 51 5.60 -12.45 3.87
C PHE A 51 6.45 -12.27 2.61
N VAL A 52 6.22 -11.23 1.82
CA VAL A 52 7.04 -10.91 0.63
C VAL A 52 7.69 -9.55 0.80
N LEU A 53 6.89 -8.49 1.01
CA LEU A 53 7.41 -7.14 1.07
C LEU A 53 8.29 -6.91 2.31
N ALA A 54 7.81 -7.22 3.52
CA ALA A 54 8.61 -7.01 4.73
C ALA A 54 9.96 -7.77 4.75
N PRO A 55 10.07 -9.02 4.24
CA PRO A 55 11.37 -9.66 4.02
C PRO A 55 12.28 -8.93 3.04
N ILE A 56 11.74 -8.41 1.92
CA ILE A 56 12.51 -7.60 0.97
C ILE A 56 13.05 -6.34 1.66
N GLU A 57 12.23 -5.66 2.45
CA GLU A 57 12.62 -4.46 3.20
C GLU A 57 13.69 -4.77 4.25
N THR A 58 13.65 -5.97 4.83
CA THR A 58 14.71 -6.47 5.73
C THR A 58 16.03 -6.71 5.00
N ILE A 59 15.98 -7.26 3.77
CA ILE A 59 17.17 -7.41 2.92
C ILE A 59 17.75 -6.04 2.58
N LEU A 60 16.90 -5.08 2.20
CA LEU A 60 17.31 -3.71 1.89
C LEU A 60 17.90 -3.00 3.11
N TYR A 61 17.31 -3.18 4.29
CA TYR A 61 17.87 -2.71 5.57
C TYR A 61 19.31 -3.21 5.78
N HIS A 62 19.55 -4.50 5.58
CA HIS A 62 20.89 -5.07 5.70
C HIS A 62 21.86 -4.58 4.62
N ALA A 63 21.37 -4.34 3.39
CA ALA A 63 22.17 -3.76 2.33
C ALA A 63 22.61 -2.32 2.68
N VAL A 64 21.72 -1.51 3.28
CA VAL A 64 22.09 -0.17 3.78
C VAL A 64 23.19 -0.25 4.82
N GLN A 65 23.04 -1.15 5.79
CA GLN A 65 23.99 -1.32 6.90
C GLN A 65 25.40 -1.71 6.42
N ARG A 66 25.51 -2.25 5.20
CA ARG A 66 26.77 -2.65 4.57
C ARG A 66 27.26 -1.67 3.49
N GLY A 67 26.57 -0.55 3.27
CA GLY A 67 26.89 0.40 2.20
C GLY A 67 26.66 -0.14 0.78
N ALA A 68 25.84 -1.20 0.64
CA ALA A 68 25.63 -1.96 -0.59
C ALA A 68 24.40 -1.52 -1.41
N LEU A 69 23.77 -0.39 -1.06
CA LEU A 69 22.55 0.09 -1.72
C LEU A 69 22.72 0.38 -3.22
N SER A 70 23.93 0.76 -3.64
CA SER A 70 24.26 1.05 -5.03
C SER A 70 24.51 -0.19 -5.87
N GLU A 71 24.58 -1.38 -5.27
CA GLU A 71 24.82 -2.62 -6.00
C GLU A 71 23.66 -2.90 -6.97
N PRO A 72 23.94 -3.29 -8.23
CA PRO A 72 22.89 -3.54 -9.23
C PRO A 72 21.72 -4.43 -8.76
N PRO A 73 21.93 -5.57 -8.06
CA PRO A 73 20.81 -6.37 -7.57
C PRO A 73 19.95 -5.66 -6.52
N VAL A 74 20.57 -4.85 -5.65
CA VAL A 74 19.88 -4.10 -4.59
C VAL A 74 19.09 -2.93 -5.18
N ARG A 75 19.64 -2.26 -6.20
CA ARG A 75 18.94 -1.22 -6.97
C ARG A 75 17.75 -1.78 -7.75
N ALA A 76 17.93 -2.93 -8.39
CA ALA A 76 16.86 -3.64 -9.08
C ALA A 76 15.73 -4.03 -8.11
N LEU A 77 16.09 -4.52 -6.92
CA LEU A 77 15.12 -4.85 -5.87
C LEU A 77 14.33 -3.62 -5.40
N ASN A 78 15.00 -2.48 -5.15
CA ASN A 78 14.32 -1.21 -4.86
C ASN A 78 13.38 -0.78 -5.99
N ALA A 79 13.81 -0.92 -7.26
CA ALA A 79 12.97 -0.56 -8.41
C ALA A 79 11.72 -1.44 -8.49
N VAL A 80 11.88 -2.76 -8.33
CA VAL A 80 10.77 -3.72 -8.38
C VAL A 80 9.75 -3.41 -7.28
N VAL A 81 10.19 -3.13 -6.05
CA VAL A 81 9.30 -2.71 -4.96
C VAL A 81 8.57 -1.43 -5.32
N GLY A 82 9.30 -0.38 -5.72
CA GLY A 82 8.70 0.91 -6.06
C GLY A 82 7.69 0.83 -7.22
N PHE A 83 7.98 0.03 -8.26
CA PHE A 83 7.04 -0.22 -9.35
C PHE A 83 5.82 -1.03 -8.91
N SER A 84 6.01 -2.05 -8.06
CA SER A 84 4.91 -2.88 -7.56
C SER A 84 3.96 -2.05 -6.70
N ASP A 85 4.50 -1.21 -5.80
CA ASP A 85 3.72 -0.30 -4.98
C ASP A 85 2.97 0.71 -5.85
N LEU A 86 3.64 1.31 -6.85
CA LEU A 86 3.01 2.25 -7.78
C LEU A 86 1.83 1.62 -8.52
N LEU A 87 1.98 0.39 -9.03
CA LEU A 87 0.90 -0.33 -9.71
C LEU A 87 -0.26 -0.61 -8.77
N LEU A 88 0.02 -1.05 -7.55
CA LEU A 88 -1.00 -1.33 -6.54
C LEU A 88 -1.82 -0.07 -6.19
N ILE A 89 -1.15 1.08 -6.08
CA ILE A 89 -1.79 2.37 -5.79
C ILE A 89 -2.67 2.81 -6.95
N VAL A 90 -2.18 2.72 -8.19
CA VAL A 90 -2.95 3.10 -9.39
C VAL A 90 -4.18 2.22 -9.55
N ASP A 91 -4.02 0.90 -9.41
CA ASP A 91 -5.13 -0.05 -9.49
C ASP A 91 -6.16 0.19 -8.39
N GLY A 92 -5.70 0.29 -7.13
CA GLY A 92 -6.57 0.60 -5.99
C GLY A 92 -7.32 1.92 -6.19
N ARG A 93 -6.66 2.95 -6.74
CA ARG A 93 -7.31 4.24 -7.00
C ARG A 93 -8.42 4.12 -8.03
N VAL A 94 -8.16 3.42 -9.14
CA VAL A 94 -9.17 3.16 -10.18
C VAL A 94 -10.36 2.40 -9.60
N GLN A 95 -10.10 1.41 -8.74
CA GLN A 95 -11.16 0.63 -8.09
C GLN A 95 -12.04 1.51 -7.19
N VAL A 96 -11.43 2.38 -6.37
CA VAL A 96 -12.16 3.33 -5.50
C VAL A 96 -12.98 4.33 -6.31
N ASP A 97 -12.40 4.93 -7.36
CA ASP A 97 -13.09 5.89 -8.21
C ASP A 97 -14.28 5.22 -8.93
N SER A 98 -14.11 3.99 -9.43
CA SER A 98 -15.19 3.23 -10.08
C SER A 98 -16.31 2.86 -9.11
N SER A 99 -15.98 2.50 -7.86
CA SER A 99 -16.95 2.13 -6.82
C SER A 99 -17.73 3.36 -6.34
N THR A 100 -17.05 4.50 -6.21
CA THR A 100 -17.66 5.80 -5.87
C THR A 100 -18.65 6.25 -6.93
N ALA A 101 -18.29 6.11 -8.22
CA ALA A 101 -19.20 6.41 -9.33
C ALA A 101 -20.45 5.52 -9.32
N ARG A 102 -20.28 4.22 -9.09
CA ARG A 102 -21.40 3.26 -8.95
C ARG A 102 -22.31 3.60 -7.77
N PHE A 103 -21.74 3.96 -6.63
CA PHE A 103 -22.51 4.36 -5.45
C PHE A 103 -23.31 5.65 -5.70
N THR A 104 -22.70 6.62 -6.38
CA THR A 104 -23.38 7.87 -6.78
C THR A 104 -24.53 7.59 -7.76
N ALA A 105 -24.34 6.71 -8.73
CA ALA A 105 -25.41 6.28 -9.64
C ALA A 105 -26.55 5.59 -8.88
N LEU A 106 -26.23 4.70 -7.93
CA LEU A 106 -27.24 4.03 -7.09
C LEU A 106 -28.10 5.04 -6.30
N GLN A 107 -27.50 6.12 -5.78
CA GLN A 107 -28.26 7.19 -5.12
C GLN A 107 -29.25 7.91 -6.04
N GLN A 108 -28.93 8.01 -7.33
CA GLN A 108 -29.77 8.68 -8.32
C GLN A 108 -30.86 7.75 -8.88
N ASP A 109 -30.48 6.52 -9.21
CA ASP A 109 -31.32 5.57 -9.93
C ASP A 109 -32.25 4.77 -8.98
N GLU A 110 -31.78 4.47 -7.76
CA GLU A 110 -32.52 3.67 -6.77
C GLU A 110 -32.43 4.28 -5.35
N PRO A 111 -32.99 5.48 -5.11
CA PRO A 111 -32.85 6.21 -3.85
C PRO A 111 -33.46 5.50 -2.63
N SER A 112 -34.28 4.47 -2.84
CA SER A 112 -34.88 3.63 -1.78
C SER A 112 -34.13 2.31 -1.55
N SER A 113 -32.96 2.14 -2.16
CA SER A 113 -32.12 0.95 -1.99
C SER A 113 -31.79 0.71 -0.52
N SER A 114 -31.95 -0.54 -0.08
CA SER A 114 -31.58 -0.98 1.27
C SER A 114 -30.10 -0.76 1.57
N LEU A 115 -29.24 -0.76 0.55
CA LEU A 115 -27.81 -0.46 0.67
C LEU A 115 -27.57 1.00 1.08
N LEU A 116 -28.34 1.95 0.52
CA LEU A 116 -28.24 3.37 0.87
C LEU A 116 -28.74 3.64 2.29
N ALA A 117 -29.81 2.94 2.70
CA ALA A 117 -30.33 3.03 4.07
C ALA A 117 -29.33 2.48 5.10
N LEU A 118 -28.64 1.38 4.78
CA LEU A 118 -27.59 0.81 5.62
C LEU A 118 -26.41 1.79 5.77
N VAL A 119 -25.91 2.32 4.65
CA VAL A 119 -24.79 3.27 4.63
C VAL A 119 -25.11 4.60 5.33
N GLY A 120 -26.34 5.09 5.19
CA GLY A 120 -26.81 6.27 5.91
C GLY A 120 -26.95 6.05 7.43
N ALA A 121 -27.23 4.81 7.86
CA ALA A 121 -27.34 4.44 9.27
C ALA A 121 -25.97 4.23 9.95
N THR A 122 -24.95 3.77 9.22
CA THR A 122 -23.59 3.58 9.75
C THR A 122 -22.77 4.87 9.77
N GLY A 123 -23.11 5.87 8.93
CA GLY A 123 -22.49 7.20 8.96
C GLY A 123 -21.04 7.27 8.48
N ASP A 124 -20.52 6.19 7.88
CA ASP A 124 -19.08 5.97 7.68
C ASP A 124 -18.49 6.53 6.37
N VAL A 125 -19.33 7.10 5.50
CA VAL A 125 -18.95 7.43 4.11
C VAL A 125 -17.86 8.51 4.02
N ALA A 126 -17.95 9.56 4.87
CA ALA A 126 -17.02 10.70 4.81
C ALA A 126 -15.65 10.43 5.44
N ARG A 127 -15.59 9.52 6.44
CA ARG A 127 -14.31 9.07 7.04
C ARG A 127 -13.53 8.19 6.08
N SER A 128 -14.23 7.39 5.29
CA SER A 128 -13.58 6.47 4.37
C SER A 128 -12.87 7.18 3.21
N GLU A 129 -13.42 8.28 2.68
CA GLU A 129 -12.76 9.03 1.58
C GLU A 129 -11.44 9.67 2.04
N THR A 130 -11.44 10.33 3.20
CA THR A 130 -10.23 11.02 3.73
C THR A 130 -9.12 10.01 4.06
N ASN A 131 -9.48 8.89 4.69
CA ASN A 131 -8.52 7.82 5.03
C ASN A 131 -7.97 7.14 3.76
N THR A 132 -8.82 6.92 2.76
CA THR A 132 -8.43 6.30 1.48
C THR A 132 -7.50 7.21 0.68
N ASN A 133 -7.79 8.52 0.61
CA ASN A 133 -6.93 9.49 -0.05
C ASN A 133 -5.57 9.62 0.65
N ALA A 134 -5.56 9.65 1.98
CA ALA A 134 -4.32 9.67 2.76
C ALA A 134 -3.49 8.40 2.54
N ALA A 135 -4.14 7.23 2.50
CA ALA A 135 -3.46 5.96 2.23
C ALA A 135 -2.80 5.94 0.84
N PHE A 136 -3.49 6.41 -0.21
CA PHE A 136 -2.90 6.52 -1.55
C PHE A 136 -1.75 7.53 -1.61
N ALA A 137 -1.86 8.67 -0.94
CA ALA A 137 -0.80 9.68 -0.91
C ALA A 137 0.46 9.16 -0.21
N VAL A 138 0.30 8.49 0.94
CA VAL A 138 1.41 7.85 1.66
C VAL A 138 2.03 6.74 0.82
N GLY A 139 1.21 5.86 0.25
CA GLY A 139 1.67 4.81 -0.64
C GLY A 139 2.50 5.37 -1.80
N LEU A 140 2.01 6.44 -2.45
CA LEU A 140 2.70 7.05 -3.58
C LEU A 140 4.05 7.63 -3.15
N GLY A 141 4.12 8.27 -1.98
CA GLY A 141 5.35 8.76 -1.40
C GLY A 141 6.37 7.65 -1.16
N VAL A 142 5.92 6.49 -0.66
CA VAL A 142 6.76 5.31 -0.44
C VAL A 142 7.27 4.76 -1.78
N ALA A 143 6.38 4.55 -2.76
CA ALA A 143 6.74 4.07 -4.09
C ALA A 143 7.80 4.96 -4.76
N LEU A 144 7.59 6.28 -4.72
CA LEU A 144 8.54 7.25 -5.27
C LEU A 144 9.89 7.24 -4.54
N LEU A 145 9.89 7.02 -3.22
CA LEU A 145 11.12 6.91 -2.44
C LEU A 145 11.94 5.67 -2.86
N TYR A 146 11.30 4.52 -3.03
CA TYR A 146 11.96 3.29 -3.51
C TYR A 146 12.51 3.47 -4.93
N LEU A 147 11.74 4.08 -5.84
CA LEU A 147 12.21 4.40 -7.20
C LEU A 147 13.38 5.39 -7.17
N TRP A 148 13.30 6.43 -6.34
CA TRP A 148 14.40 7.38 -6.17
C TRP A 148 15.67 6.68 -5.67
N GLN A 149 15.57 5.81 -4.66
CA GLN A 149 16.71 5.04 -4.16
C GLN A 149 17.27 4.10 -5.23
N ALA A 150 16.42 3.48 -6.04
CA ALA A 150 16.87 2.66 -7.16
C ALA A 150 17.66 3.46 -8.21
N LEU A 151 17.31 4.73 -8.44
CA LEU A 151 17.97 5.58 -9.43
C LEU A 151 19.24 6.25 -8.90
N PHE A 152 19.24 6.65 -7.63
CA PHE A 152 20.23 7.59 -7.07
C PHE A 152 21.00 7.08 -5.85
N ALA A 153 20.84 5.82 -5.42
CA ALA A 153 21.66 5.28 -4.34
C ALA A 153 23.15 5.34 -4.70
N SER A 154 23.92 6.10 -3.91
CA SER A 154 25.38 6.16 -3.98
C SER A 154 26.02 5.14 -3.04
N SER A 155 27.21 4.65 -3.42
CA SER A 155 28.02 3.81 -2.54
C SER A 155 28.76 4.72 -1.55
N GLU A 156 28.84 4.34 -0.27
CA GLU A 156 29.74 5.03 0.68
C GLU A 156 31.22 4.93 0.24
N SER A 157 31.55 3.94 -0.59
CA SER A 157 32.90 3.79 -1.17
C SER A 157 33.27 4.88 -2.20
N ASP A 158 32.31 5.64 -2.72
CA ASP A 158 32.58 6.78 -3.61
C ASP A 158 33.06 8.03 -2.85
N THR A 159 32.67 8.18 -1.58
CA THR A 159 33.03 9.36 -0.78
C THR A 159 34.42 9.31 -0.16
N SER A 160 35.10 8.16 -0.14
CA SER A 160 36.48 8.04 0.34
C SER A 160 37.54 8.16 -0.78
N ARG A 161 37.13 8.46 -2.02
CA ARG A 161 38.01 8.57 -3.19
C ARG A 161 38.18 10.00 -3.73
N THR A 162 37.68 11.00 -3.03
CA THR A 162 37.86 12.43 -3.35
C THR A 162 38.65 13.15 -2.27
#